data_AF-A0A849TFY9-F1
#
_entry.id   AF-A0A849TFY9-F1
#
_cell.length_a   1.000
_cell.length_b   1.000
_cell.length_c   1.000
_cell.angle_alpha   90.00
_cell.angle_beta   90.00
_cell.angle_gamma   90.00
#
_symmetry.space_group_name_H-M   'P 1'
#
loop_
_entity.id
_entity.type
_entity.pdbx_description
1 polymer ?
#
loop_
_entity_poly.entity_id
_entity_poly.type
_entity_poly.pdbx_seq_one_letter_code
_entity_poly.pdbx_strand_id
1 'polypeptide(L)'
;KLLKEKEELALAAALESVKQDAVAAINVENFTGAMNALAELRKPVDAFFEKVTVNADDAKLRLNRLRLLSEIRAATQTVADFSKIAG
;
A
#
# COMPACT_ATOMS: atom_id res chain seq x y z
N LYS A 1 -10.39 4.73 12.11
CA LYS A 1 -9.95 3.46 11.49
C LYS A 1 -10.12 2.36 12.53
N LEU A 2 -11.02 1.39 12.35
CA LEU A 2 -11.00 0.15 13.15
C LEU A 2 -9.96 -0.77 12.51
N LEU A 3 -8.69 -0.59 12.88
CA LEU A 3 -7.63 -1.54 12.54
C LEU A 3 -7.63 -2.54 13.68
N LYS A 4 -8.05 -3.78 13.41
CA LYS A 4 -8.07 -4.84 14.43
C LYS A 4 -6.80 -5.68 14.37
N GLU A 5 -6.31 -5.95 13.16
CA GLU A 5 -5.16 -6.83 12.97
C GLU A 5 -3.86 -6.03 12.84
N LYS A 6 -2.76 -6.60 13.33
CA LYS A 6 -1.43 -5.98 13.29
C LYS A 6 -0.97 -5.78 11.85
N GLU A 7 -1.40 -6.66 10.96
CA GLU A 7 -1.13 -6.67 9.53
C GLU A 7 -1.74 -5.46 8.83
N GLU A 8 -2.92 -4.98 9.26
CA GLU A 8 -3.53 -3.77 8.69
C GLU A 8 -2.71 -2.52 9.04
N LEU A 9 -2.21 -2.45 10.28
CA LEU A 9 -1.34 -1.38 10.75
C LEU A 9 0.03 -1.43 10.06
N ALA A 10 0.63 -2.62 9.96
CA ALA A 10 1.90 -2.82 9.30
C ALA A 10 1.82 -2.43 7.82
N LEU A 11 0.73 -2.81 7.15
CA LEU A 11 0.48 -2.47 5.77
C LEU A 11 0.25 -0.97 5.56
N ALA A 12 -0.53 -0.32 6.43
CA ALA A 12 -0.71 1.12 6.38
C ALA A 12 0.59 1.89 6.61
N ALA A 13 1.42 1.44 7.55
CA ALA A 13 2.73 2.04 7.82
C ALA A 13 3.71 1.85 6.64
N ALA A 14 3.75 0.64 6.06
CA ALA A 14 4.55 0.35 4.88
C ALA A 14 4.11 1.20 3.68
N LEU A 15 2.80 1.40 3.50
CA LEU A 15 2.24 2.22 2.44
C LEU A 15 2.71 3.67 2.53
N GLU A 16 2.70 4.22 3.74
CA GLU A 16 3.12 5.61 3.97
C GLU A 16 4.63 5.76 3.73
N SER A 17 5.44 4.81 4.23
CA SER A 17 6.89 4.79 4.00
C SER A 17 7.22 4.73 2.51
N VAL A 18 6.60 3.81 1.77
CA VAL A 18 6.86 3.68 0.33
C VAL A 18 6.40 4.89 -0.46
N LYS A 19 5.32 5.56 -0.04
CA LYS A 19 4.92 6.84 -0.63
C LYS A 19 6.01 7.90 -0.45
N GLN A 20 6.56 8.01 0.76
CA GLN A 20 7.62 8.97 1.05
C GLN A 20 8.90 8.64 0.27
N ASP A 21 9.31 7.38 0.27
CA ASP A 21 10.49 6.91 -0.46
C ASP A 21 10.33 7.10 -1.96
N ALA A 22 9.16 6.79 -2.52
CA ALA A 22 8.87 7.00 -3.92
C ALA A 22 8.92 8.49 -4.30
N VAL A 23 8.30 9.37 -3.50
CA VAL A 23 8.35 10.83 -3.75
C VAL A 23 9.79 11.35 -3.66
N ALA A 24 10.55 10.92 -2.65
CA ALA A 24 11.96 11.28 -2.51
C ALA A 24 12.80 10.78 -3.69
N ALA A 25 12.58 9.55 -4.13
CA ALA A 25 13.27 8.94 -5.25
C ALA A 25 12.91 9.63 -6.59
N ILE A 26 11.65 10.00 -6.80
CA ILE A 26 11.21 10.77 -7.98
C ILE A 26 11.87 12.15 -8.02
N ASN A 27 11.98 12.84 -6.88
CA ASN A 27 12.63 14.16 -6.81
C ASN A 27 14.12 14.13 -7.21
N VAL A 28 14.77 12.96 -7.10
CA VAL A 28 16.17 12.76 -7.50
C VAL A 28 16.29 11.92 -8.78
N GLU A 29 15.20 11.80 -9.56
CA GLU A 29 15.12 11.02 -10.81
C GLU A 29 15.51 9.53 -10.67
N ASN A 30 15.44 9.00 -9.44
CA ASN A 30 15.72 7.61 -9.13
C ASN A 30 14.46 6.74 -9.21
N PHE A 31 13.99 6.50 -10.43
CA PHE A 31 12.80 5.68 -10.68
C PHE A 31 12.98 4.21 -10.25
N THR A 32 14.21 3.71 -10.32
CA THR A 32 14.56 2.35 -9.85
C THR A 32 14.35 2.20 -8.35
N GLY A 33 14.71 3.23 -7.56
CA GLY A 33 14.44 3.28 -6.12
C GLY A 33 12.95 3.25 -5.81
N ALA A 34 12.15 4.03 -6.55
CA ALA A 34 10.69 4.03 -6.41
C ALA A 34 10.06 2.67 -6.77
N MET A 35 10.53 2.01 -7.83
CA MET A 35 10.06 0.66 -8.19
C MET A 35 10.43 -0.39 -7.14
N ASN A 36 11.64 -0.33 -6.57
CA ASN A 36 12.05 -1.24 -5.51
C ASN A 36 11.22 -1.03 -4.23
N ALA A 37 10.97 0.22 -3.83
CA ALA A 37 10.09 0.52 -2.70
C ALA A 37 8.67 -0.03 -2.93
N LEU A 38 8.12 0.11 -4.13
CA LEU A 38 6.84 -0.53 -4.50
C LEU A 38 6.88 -2.05 -4.41
N ALA A 39 8.01 -2.69 -4.75
CA ALA A 39 8.15 -4.13 -4.63
C ALA A 39 8.13 -4.60 -3.16
N GLU A 40 8.61 -3.78 -2.23
CA GLU A 40 8.57 -4.07 -0.79
C GLU A 40 7.16 -4.10 -0.23
N LEU A 41 6.21 -3.34 -0.80
CA LEU A 41 4.79 -3.41 -0.43
C LEU A 41 4.15 -4.77 -0.68
N ARG A 42 4.73 -5.60 -1.56
CA ARG A 42 4.18 -6.92 -1.88
C ARG A 42 4.11 -7.83 -0.65
N LYS A 43 5.16 -7.82 0.20
CA LYS A 43 5.21 -8.63 1.43
C LYS A 43 4.09 -8.31 2.44
N PRO A 44 3.89 -7.06 2.89
CA PRO A 44 2.83 -6.74 3.83
C PRO A 44 1.43 -6.87 3.20
N VAL A 45 1.29 -6.69 1.89
CA VAL A 45 0.02 -6.96 1.19
C VAL A 45 -0.31 -8.45 1.22
N ASP A 46 0.63 -9.32 0.86
CA ASP A 46 0.43 -10.77 0.90
C ASP A 46 0.13 -11.25 2.33
N ALA A 47 0.87 -10.76 3.32
CA ALA A 47 0.63 -11.08 4.74
C ALA A 47 -0.77 -10.62 5.21
N PHE A 48 -1.22 -9.45 4.78
CA PHE A 48 -2.59 -8.98 5.04
C PHE A 48 -3.61 -9.92 4.40
N PHE A 49 -3.44 -10.33 3.14
CA PHE A 49 -4.39 -11.25 2.52
C PHE A 49 -4.39 -12.66 3.14
N GLU A 50 -3.24 -13.15 3.62
CA GLU A 50 -3.16 -14.43 4.33
C GLU A 50 -3.82 -14.39 5.72
N LYS A 51 -3.65 -13.28 6.46
CA LYS A 51 -4.10 -13.17 7.86
C LYS A 51 -5.46 -12.52 8.01
N VAL A 52 -5.85 -11.65 7.08
CA VAL A 52 -7.02 -10.78 7.17
C VAL A 52 -8.06 -11.18 6.13
N THR A 53 -9.13 -11.82 6.59
CA THR A 53 -10.25 -12.21 5.72
C THR A 53 -11.04 -10.99 5.24
N VAL A 54 -10.77 -10.47 4.04
CA VAL A 54 -11.44 -9.26 3.51
C VAL A 54 -12.96 -9.37 3.58
N ASN A 55 -13.51 -10.55 3.25
CA ASN A 55 -14.94 -10.84 3.35
C ASN A 55 -15.34 -11.34 4.75
N ALA A 56 -15.02 -10.58 5.79
CA ALA A 56 -15.50 -10.87 7.14
C ALA A 56 -17.03 -10.71 7.24
N ASP A 57 -17.65 -11.53 8.10
CA ASP A 57 -19.09 -11.50 8.35
C ASP A 57 -19.60 -10.17 8.90
N ASP A 58 -18.74 -9.43 9.60
CA ASP A 58 -19.04 -8.10 10.11
C ASP A 58 -18.91 -7.04 9.01
N ALA A 59 -20.05 -6.44 8.64
CA ALA A 59 -20.14 -5.41 7.61
C ALA A 59 -19.23 -4.20 7.87
N LYS A 60 -18.98 -3.82 9.13
CA LYS A 60 -18.08 -2.70 9.47
C LYS A 60 -16.62 -3.07 9.20
N LEU A 61 -16.22 -4.29 9.53
CA LEU A 61 -14.88 -4.83 9.25
C LEU A 61 -14.65 -4.95 7.74
N ARG A 62 -15.61 -5.51 7.01
CA ARG A 62 -15.56 -5.63 5.56
C ARG A 62 -15.37 -4.26 4.87
N LEU A 63 -16.15 -3.26 5.29
CA LEU A 63 -16.04 -1.90 4.73
C LEU A 63 -14.66 -1.30 4.98
N ASN A 64 -14.09 -1.50 6.17
CA ASN A 64 -12.76 -1.00 6.50
C ASN A 64 -11.66 -1.68 5.70
N ARG A 65 -11.74 -3.01 5.53
CA ARG A 65 -10.78 -3.79 4.74
C ARG A 65 -10.82 -3.41 3.26
N LEU A 66 -12.02 -3.22 2.72
CA LEU A 66 -12.20 -2.68 1.36
C LEU A 66 -11.64 -1.25 1.22
N ARG A 67 -11.83 -0.39 2.23
CA ARG A 67 -11.21 0.94 2.27
C ARG A 67 -9.69 0.86 2.28
N LEU A 68 -9.12 -0.04 3.10
CA LEU A 68 -7.67 -0.25 3.15
C LEU A 68 -7.12 -0.69 1.80
N LEU A 69 -7.78 -1.65 1.14
CA LEU A 69 -7.44 -2.09 -0.21
C LEU A 69 -7.53 -0.97 -1.24
N SER A 70 -8.56 -0.12 -1.16
CA SER A 70 -8.69 1.03 -2.02
C SER A 70 -7.61 2.09 -1.76
N GLU A 71 -7.23 2.34 -0.51
CA GLU A 71 -6.12 3.24 -0.13
C GLU A 71 -4.79 2.71 -0.69
N ILE A 72 -4.53 1.40 -0.55
CA ILE A 72 -3.34 0.76 -1.11
C ILE A 72 -3.31 0.92 -2.62
N ARG A 73 -4.41 0.59 -3.30
CA ARG A 73 -4.52 0.73 -4.76
C ARG A 73 -4.30 2.17 -5.19
N ALA A 74 -4.87 3.15 -4.49
CA ALA A 74 -4.67 4.55 -4.81
C ALA A 74 -3.20 4.98 -4.62
N ALA A 75 -2.55 4.54 -3.54
CA ALA A 75 -1.15 4.89 -3.28
C ALA A 75 -0.20 4.22 -4.29
N THR A 76 -0.39 2.94 -4.59
CA THR A 76 0.42 2.25 -5.62
C THR A 76 0.17 2.82 -7.00
N GLN A 77 -1.08 3.17 -7.32
CA GLN A 77 -1.43 3.81 -8.59
C GLN A 77 -0.84 5.22 -8.70
N THR A 78 -0.76 5.98 -7.61
CA THR A 78 -0.09 7.29 -7.60
C THR A 78 1.39 7.15 -7.96
N VAL A 79 2.11 6.21 -7.32
CA VAL A 79 3.53 5.96 -7.63
C VAL A 79 3.70 5.36 -9.04
N ALA A 80 2.78 4.51 -9.49
CA ALA A 80 2.79 3.94 -10.84
C ALA A 80 2.43 4.95 -11.94
N ASP A 81 1.62 5.97 -11.65
CA ASP A 81 1.39 7.08 -12.59
C ASP A 81 2.64 7.92 -12.74
N PHE A 82 3.38 8.19 -11.65
CA PHE A 82 4.66 8.87 -11.74
C PHE A 82 5.69 8.09 -12.58
N SER A 83 5.68 6.76 -12.52
CA SER A 83 6.55 5.95 -13.39
C SER A 83 6.17 5.99 -14.87
N LYS A 84 4.92 6.36 -15.22
CA LYS A 84 4.48 6.51 -16.61
C LYS A 84 4.74 7.89 -17.20
N ILE A 85 4.81 8.94 -16.39
CA ILE A 85 4.99 10.32 -16.86
C ILE A 85 6.46 10.61 -17.22
N ALA A 86 7.41 9.88 -16.64
CA ALA A 86 8.84 10.07 -16.85
C ALA A 86 9.49 9.03 -17.80
N GLY A 87 8.67 8.23 -18.50
CA GLY A 87 9.12 7.24 -19.49
C GLY A 87 9.19 7.79 -20.90
#